data_AF-A0AAV3IW76-F1
#
_entry.id   AF-A0AAV3IW76-F1
#
_cell.length_a   1.000
_cell.length_b   1.000
_cell.length_c   1.000
_cell.angle_alpha   90.00
_cell.angle_beta   90.00
_cell.angle_gamma   90.00
#
_symmetry.space_group_name_H-M   'P 1'
#
loop_
_entity.id
_entity.type
_entity.pdbx_description
1 polymer ?
#
loop_
_entity_poly.entity_id
_entity_poly.type
_entity_poly.pdbx_seq_one_letter_code
_entity_poly.pdbx_strand_id
1 'polypeptide(L)'
;MVSPKKVTSPKEKLELLHVIEDGTKTGKGYSIAKLRWKNTEAYGIRYDGDNEEDKGFPTTGRGYQAAWFILPEAVAYPYLKSLIVQRDIDSRIDSLITDNSE
;
A
#
# COMPACT_ATOMS: atom_id res chain seq x y z
N MET A 1 -6.91 -12.64 -19.24
CA MET A 1 -5.55 -12.65 -18.67
C MET A 1 -4.54 -12.49 -19.79
N VAL A 2 -3.43 -11.78 -19.57
CA VAL A 2 -2.35 -11.59 -20.56
C VAL A 2 -1.17 -12.46 -20.17
N SER A 3 -0.52 -13.11 -21.14
CA SER A 3 0.70 -13.88 -20.88
C SER A 3 1.81 -12.98 -20.35
N PRO A 4 2.57 -13.38 -19.30
CA PRO A 4 3.67 -12.56 -18.76
C PRO A 4 4.69 -12.14 -19.83
N LYS A 5 4.96 -13.00 -20.82
CA LYS A 5 5.88 -12.74 -21.93
C LYS A 5 5.37 -11.68 -22.93
N LYS A 6 4.09 -11.34 -22.87
CA LYS A 6 3.42 -10.37 -23.74
C LYS A 6 3.02 -9.10 -22.99
N VAL A 7 3.41 -8.95 -21.73
CA VAL A 7 3.13 -7.75 -20.94
C VAL A 7 3.93 -6.60 -21.54
N THR A 8 3.23 -5.60 -22.02
CA THR A 8 3.82 -4.32 -22.43
C THR A 8 3.63 -3.30 -21.32
N SER A 9 4.52 -2.31 -21.26
CA SER A 9 4.39 -1.24 -20.27
C SER A 9 3.05 -0.50 -20.48
N PRO A 10 2.25 -0.35 -19.41
CA PRO A 10 1.02 0.41 -19.49
C PRO A 10 1.30 1.87 -19.89
N LYS A 11 0.43 2.45 -20.73
CA LYS A 11 0.50 3.88 -21.09
C LYS A 11 -0.26 4.78 -20.12
N GLU A 12 -1.20 4.20 -19.37
CA GLU A 12 -2.03 4.94 -18.43
C GLU A 12 -1.28 5.16 -17.11
N LYS A 13 -1.67 6.22 -16.40
CA LYS A 13 -1.11 6.56 -15.09
C LYS A 13 -1.92 5.88 -13.99
N LEU A 14 -1.22 5.42 -12.95
CA LEU A 14 -1.84 5.09 -11.68
C LEU A 14 -2.06 6.38 -10.87
N GLU A 15 -3.21 6.48 -10.23
CA GLU A 15 -3.54 7.58 -9.31
C GLU A 15 -3.62 7.02 -7.88
N LEU A 16 -2.93 7.68 -6.95
CA LEU A 16 -2.99 7.36 -5.52
C LEU A 16 -4.24 8.00 -4.92
N LEU A 17 -5.15 7.19 -4.36
CA LEU A 17 -6.38 7.69 -3.73
C LEU A 17 -6.21 7.85 -2.22
N HIS A 18 -5.68 6.82 -1.54
CA HIS A 18 -5.55 6.82 -0.08
C HIS A 18 -4.46 5.85 0.36
N VAL A 19 -3.57 6.26 1.27
CA VAL A 19 -2.58 5.37 1.90
C VAL A 19 -3.27 4.61 3.04
N ILE A 20 -3.30 3.29 2.93
CA ILE A 20 -3.89 2.40 3.93
C ILE A 20 -2.86 2.09 5.01
N GLU A 21 -1.65 1.72 4.61
CA GLU A 21 -0.52 1.41 5.50
C GLU A 21 0.67 2.26 5.05
N ASP A 22 1.25 3.02 5.99
CA ASP A 22 2.45 3.82 5.78
C ASP A 22 3.65 3.09 6.37
N GLY A 23 4.47 2.49 5.50
CA GLY A 23 5.66 1.72 5.88
C GLY A 23 6.71 2.53 6.62
N THR A 24 6.76 3.84 6.36
CA THR A 24 7.70 4.77 7.00
C THR A 24 7.34 5.04 8.46
N LYS A 25 6.06 4.93 8.82
CA LYS A 25 5.56 5.08 10.19
C LYS A 25 5.52 3.76 10.94
N THR A 26 5.17 2.69 10.25
CA THR A 26 5.03 1.35 10.85
C THR A 26 6.35 0.60 10.96
N GLY A 27 7.41 1.07 10.28
CA GLY A 27 8.71 0.41 10.23
C GLY A 27 8.72 -0.87 9.39
N LYS A 28 7.66 -1.13 8.60
CA LYS A 28 7.53 -2.34 7.78
C LYS A 28 8.31 -2.28 6.46
N GLY A 29 8.80 -1.10 6.07
CA GLY A 29 9.54 -0.89 4.83
C GLY A 29 8.70 -0.96 3.55
N TYR A 30 7.39 -1.12 3.66
CA TYR A 30 6.46 -1.09 2.52
C TYR A 30 5.17 -0.36 2.89
N SER A 31 4.59 0.27 1.87
CA SER A 31 3.30 0.95 1.98
C SER A 31 2.24 0.24 1.15
N ILE A 32 1.01 0.26 1.66
CA ILE A 32 -0.18 -0.22 0.95
C ILE A 32 -1.14 0.93 0.76
N ALA A 33 -1.73 1.03 -0.42
CA ALA A 33 -2.66 2.10 -0.75
C ALA A 33 -3.85 1.62 -1.57
N LYS A 34 -4.93 2.41 -1.55
CA LYS A 34 -5.99 2.38 -2.53
C LYS A 34 -5.59 3.26 -3.72
N LEU A 35 -5.72 2.72 -4.91
CA LEU A 35 -5.32 3.34 -6.18
C LEU A 35 -6.51 3.37 -7.14
N ARG A 36 -6.42 4.23 -8.16
CA ARG A 36 -7.26 4.16 -9.37
C ARG A 36 -6.40 3.73 -10.55
N TRP A 37 -6.87 2.67 -11.23
CA TRP A 37 -6.26 2.13 -12.43
C TRP A 37 -7.34 1.88 -13.49
N LYS A 38 -7.21 2.44 -14.70
CA LYS A 38 -8.21 2.27 -15.78
C LYS A 38 -9.64 2.57 -15.32
N ASN A 39 -9.81 3.67 -14.58
CA ASN A 39 -11.08 4.08 -13.96
C ASN A 39 -11.70 3.05 -12.99
N THR A 40 -10.93 2.05 -12.55
CA THR A 40 -11.35 1.04 -11.58
C THR A 40 -10.52 1.21 -10.31
N GLU A 41 -11.13 0.97 -9.15
CA GLU A 41 -10.40 0.94 -7.88
C GLU A 41 -9.52 -0.31 -7.80
N ALA A 42 -8.33 -0.15 -7.23
CA ALA A 42 -7.38 -1.22 -7.03
C ALA A 42 -6.62 -1.03 -5.72
N TYR A 43 -5.96 -2.08 -5.25
CA TYR A 43 -5.02 -2.00 -4.14
C TYR A 43 -3.60 -2.05 -4.68
N GLY A 44 -2.72 -1.27 -4.08
CA GLY A 44 -1.33 -1.15 -4.48
C GLY A 44 -0.36 -1.39 -3.35
N ILE A 45 0.81 -1.92 -3.68
CA ILE A 45 1.98 -1.99 -2.81
C ILE A 45 3.15 -1.27 -3.44
N ARG A 46 4.03 -0.72 -2.60
CA ARG A 46 5.37 -0.31 -2.99
C ARG A 46 6.37 -0.63 -1.88
N TYR A 47 7.61 -0.80 -2.27
CA TYR A 47 8.74 -0.69 -1.35
C TYR A 47 9.00 0.80 -1.10
N ASP A 48 9.23 1.16 0.16
CA ASP A 48 9.41 2.57 0.54
C ASP A 48 10.87 3.03 0.47
N GLY A 49 11.80 2.08 0.46
CA GLY A 49 13.24 2.34 0.50
C GLY A 49 13.82 2.16 1.89
N ASP A 50 15.14 2.07 1.98
CA ASP A 50 15.87 1.88 3.24
C ASP A 50 16.17 3.19 3.98
N ASN A 51 16.04 4.35 3.32
CA ASN A 51 16.29 5.68 3.87
C ASN A 51 15.63 6.79 3.03
N GLU A 52 15.73 8.05 3.45
CA GLU A 52 15.09 9.19 2.75
C GLU A 52 15.63 9.45 1.32
N GLU A 53 16.85 9.02 1.02
CA GLU A 53 17.45 9.14 -0.31
C GLU A 53 17.04 7.97 -1.23
N ASP A 54 16.67 6.83 -0.64
CA ASP A 54 16.13 5.66 -1.33
C ASP A 54 14.62 5.79 -1.50
N LYS A 55 14.18 5.97 -2.74
CA LYS A 55 12.74 6.07 -3.08
C LYS A 55 12.05 4.70 -3.14
N GLY A 56 12.75 3.65 -2.75
CA GLY A 56 12.39 2.27 -2.97
C GLY A 56 12.58 1.85 -4.42
N PHE A 57 12.30 0.58 -4.71
CA PHE A 57 12.45 -0.01 -6.02
C PHE A 57 11.22 -0.88 -6.38
N PRO A 58 10.76 -0.82 -7.65
CA PRO A 58 11.25 0.00 -8.74
C PRO A 58 10.76 1.45 -8.69
N THR A 59 11.47 2.29 -9.42
CA THR A 59 11.10 3.68 -9.70
C THR A 59 10.69 3.83 -11.16
N THR A 60 9.71 4.68 -11.44
CA THR A 60 9.32 5.08 -12.80
C THR A 60 10.01 6.37 -13.24
N GLY A 61 9.95 6.66 -14.55
CA GLY A 61 10.45 7.91 -15.12
C GLY A 61 11.94 8.18 -14.84
N ARG A 62 12.83 7.24 -15.20
CA ARG A 62 14.29 7.36 -14.99
C ARG A 62 14.74 7.56 -13.53
N GLY A 63 13.98 7.09 -12.54
CA GLY A 63 14.36 7.20 -11.13
C GLY A 63 13.64 8.29 -10.33
N TYR A 64 12.82 9.11 -10.99
CA TYR A 64 12.26 10.29 -10.32
C TYR A 64 11.06 9.97 -9.42
N GLN A 65 10.24 9.00 -9.80
CA GLN A 65 8.97 8.70 -9.13
C GLN A 65 8.96 7.27 -8.63
N ALA A 66 8.51 7.03 -7.39
CA ALA A 66 8.32 5.67 -6.91
C ALA A 66 7.23 4.95 -7.72
N ALA A 67 7.40 3.65 -7.94
CA ALA A 67 6.39 2.84 -8.61
C ALA A 67 5.44 2.20 -7.59
N TRP A 68 4.19 2.06 -8.00
CA TRP A 68 3.20 1.24 -7.33
C TRP A 68 2.93 -0.01 -8.15
N PHE A 69 2.82 -1.15 -7.48
CA PHE A 69 2.34 -2.38 -8.07
C PHE A 69 0.91 -2.65 -7.66
N ILE A 70 0.05 -2.95 -8.63
CA ILE A 70 -1.30 -3.40 -8.35
C ILE A 70 -1.25 -4.80 -7.76
N LEU A 71 -1.85 -4.97 -6.59
CA LEU A 71 -2.07 -6.26 -5.96
C LEU A 71 -3.40 -6.86 -6.45
N PRO A 72 -3.40 -8.12 -6.91
CA PRO A 72 -4.64 -8.86 -7.10
C PRO A 72 -5.42 -8.96 -5.78
N GLU A 73 -6.75 -8.92 -5.84
CA GLU A 73 -7.60 -8.96 -4.65
C GLU A 73 -7.33 -10.18 -3.75
N ALA A 74 -7.09 -11.35 -4.36
CA ALA A 74 -6.75 -12.57 -3.63
C ALA A 74 -5.48 -12.44 -2.77
N VAL A 75 -4.58 -11.51 -3.10
CA VAL A 75 -3.36 -11.22 -2.33
C VAL A 75 -3.61 -10.07 -1.35
N ALA A 76 -4.28 -9.00 -1.79
CA ALA A 76 -4.53 -7.83 -0.97
C ALA A 76 -5.50 -8.12 0.20
N TYR A 77 -6.58 -8.86 -0.06
CA TYR A 77 -7.69 -8.99 0.88
C TYR A 77 -7.33 -9.70 2.19
N PRO A 78 -6.58 -10.81 2.21
CA PRO A 78 -6.18 -11.44 3.46
C PRO A 78 -5.40 -10.48 4.38
N TYR A 79 -4.49 -9.69 3.81
CA TYR A 79 -3.69 -8.73 4.56
C TYR A 79 -4.51 -7.53 5.04
N LEU A 80 -5.35 -6.96 4.17
CA LEU A 80 -6.24 -5.86 4.53
C LEU A 80 -7.22 -6.27 5.63
N LYS A 81 -7.75 -7.50 5.57
CA LYS A 81 -8.61 -8.05 6.62
C LYS A 81 -7.86 -8.13 7.95
N SER A 82 -6.62 -8.63 7.96
CA SER A 82 -5.83 -8.67 9.21
C SER A 82 -5.55 -7.28 9.76
N LEU A 83 -5.25 -6.29 8.91
CA LEU A 83 -5.02 -4.92 9.33
C LEU A 83 -6.26 -4.28 9.97
N ILE A 84 -7.44 -4.48 9.38
CA ILE A 84 -8.69 -3.93 9.91
C ILE A 84 -8.97 -4.52 11.29
N VAL A 85 -8.80 -5.83 11.46
CA VAL A 85 -9.00 -6.50 12.75
C VAL A 85 -8.00 -5.99 13.79
N GLN A 86 -6.73 -5.82 13.43
CA GLN A 86 -5.71 -5.27 14.34
C GLN A 86 -6.10 -3.85 14.79
N ARG A 87 -6.45 -2.97 13.86
CA ARG A 87 -6.85 -1.59 14.19
C ARG A 87 -8.08 -1.51 15.08
N ASP A 88 -9.06 -2.39 14.85
CA ASP A 88 -10.24 -2.47 15.71
C ASP A 88 -9.88 -2.89 17.14
N ILE A 89 -9.01 -3.90 17.29
CA ILE A 89 -8.52 -4.35 18.59
C ILE A 89 -7.73 -3.24 19.29
N ASP A 90 -6.78 -2.61 18.60
CA ASP A 90 -5.94 -1.54 19.15
C ASP A 90 -6.82 -0.37 19.63
N SER A 91 -7.78 0.06 18.80
CA SER A 91 -8.72 1.15 19.16
C SER A 91 -9.55 0.82 20.42
N ARG A 92 -9.94 -0.45 20.58
CA ARG A 92 -10.70 -0.91 21.76
C ARG A 92 -9.83 -1.00 23.01
N ILE A 93 -8.55 -1.35 22.87
CA ILE A 93 -7.60 -1.34 23.99
C ILE A 93 -7.36 0.10 24.44
N ASP A 94 -7.13 1.02 23.51
CA ASP A 94 -6.89 2.43 23.81
C ASP A 94 -8.08 3.07 24.55
N SER A 95 -9.31 2.76 24.13
CA SER A 95 -10.51 3.24 24.84
C SER A 95 -10.57 2.69 26.27
N LEU A 96 -10.27 1.40 26.48
CA LEU A 96 -10.28 0.79 27.81
C LEU A 96 -9.20 1.38 28.74
N ILE A 97 -8.01 1.71 28.21
CA ILE A 97 -6.95 2.33 29.01
C ILE A 97 -7.36 3.74 29.42
N THR A 98 -7.91 4.51 28.47
CA THR A 98 -8.34 5.90 28.70
C THR A 98 -9.45 5.97 29.76
N ASP A 99 -10.46 5.10 29.66
CA ASP A 99 -11.59 5.04 30.61
C ASP A 99 -11.18 4.65 32.04
N ASN A 100 -10.05 3.95 32.23
CA ASN A 100 -9.52 3.56 33.55
C ASN A 100 -8.53 4.57 34.15
N SER A 101 -8.23 5.65 33.42
CA SER A 101 -7.31 6.71 33.85
C SER A 101 -8.00 8.00 34.29
N GLU A 102 -9.33 8.03 34.25
CA GLU A 102 -10.21 9.04 34.88
C GLU A 102 -10.75 8.56 36.24
#